data_AF-A0A1G8V090-F1
#
_entry.id   AF-A0A1G8V090-F1
#
_cell.length_a   1.000
_cell.length_b   1.000
_cell.length_c   1.000
_cell.angle_alpha   90.00
_cell.angle_beta   90.00
_cell.angle_gamma   90.00
#
_symmetry.space_group_name_H-M   'P 1'
#
loop_
_entity.id
_entity.type
_entity.pdbx_description
1 polymer ?
#
loop_
_entity_poly.entity_id
_entity_poly.type
_entity_poly.pdbx_seq_one_letter_code
_entity_poly.pdbx_strand_id
1 'polypeptide(L)'
;MDVDPLSDEISDNFSSFLPYRNEIIELVRAIARGPDNLRFGDALHSVFEKLLPTFQATRDSGRYREFDFDNYRFFARELFLYASAILIEEGRVDLLEILLRKPYYDHVRAEYGGLEVISYVAFDYSDRLLEFRNSKLRLNLSAPDVSLLKERSVGTGIRFEQLMEADFVLFLRSNLHRGEMIRGWYPRTLSALEFGHRAFTIFARARSKRDLDVLLKILGVESRAPLDELLQSFADKSLKSPTLGRGWQDVDVPRLAGFSELGTQS
;
A
#
# COMPACT_ATOMS: atom_id res chain seq x y z
N MET A 1 -22.76 16.99 -9.52
CA MET A 1 -22.59 17.16 -10.98
C MET A 1 -22.40 15.77 -11.53
N ASP A 2 -23.25 15.32 -12.46
CA ASP A 2 -23.25 13.95 -12.96
C ASP A 2 -22.13 13.81 -14.00
N VAL A 3 -20.87 13.70 -13.53
CA VAL A 3 -19.69 13.61 -14.41
C VAL A 3 -19.75 12.27 -15.14
N ASP A 4 -19.68 12.30 -16.48
CA ASP A 4 -19.61 11.09 -17.30
C ASP A 4 -18.33 10.32 -16.94
N PRO A 5 -18.43 9.05 -16.47
CA PRO A 5 -17.27 8.24 -16.09
C PRO A 5 -16.30 7.99 -17.25
N LEU A 6 -16.70 8.24 -18.50
CA LEU A 6 -15.86 8.12 -19.70
C LEU A 6 -15.24 9.45 -20.15
N SER A 7 -15.64 10.57 -19.56
CA SER A 7 -15.10 11.89 -19.91
C SER A 7 -13.64 12.04 -19.52
N ASP A 8 -12.97 13.01 -20.15
CA ASP A 8 -11.61 13.42 -19.78
C ASP A 8 -11.58 14.17 -18.43
N GLU A 9 -12.71 14.71 -17.95
CA GLU A 9 -12.83 15.33 -16.63
C GLU A 9 -12.43 14.38 -15.49
N ILE A 10 -12.60 13.06 -15.68
CA ILE A 10 -12.12 12.06 -14.73
C ILE A 10 -10.59 12.06 -14.68
N SER A 11 -9.91 12.08 -15.83
CA SER A 11 -8.45 12.13 -15.90
C SER A 11 -7.91 13.42 -15.27
N ASP A 12 -8.60 14.54 -15.49
CA ASP A 12 -8.29 15.83 -14.86
C ASP A 12 -8.47 15.78 -13.34
N ASN A 13 -9.52 15.10 -12.85
CA ASN A 13 -9.75 14.92 -11.43
C ASN A 13 -8.58 14.19 -10.75
N PHE A 14 -8.12 13.05 -11.31
CA PHE A 14 -6.94 12.36 -10.79
C PHE A 14 -5.69 13.25 -10.85
N SER A 15 -5.52 14.00 -11.95
CA SER A 15 -4.37 14.90 -12.15
C SER A 15 -4.37 16.06 -11.16
N SER A 16 -5.54 16.54 -10.74
CA SER A 16 -5.67 17.64 -9.76
C SER A 16 -5.04 17.33 -8.40
N PHE A 17 -4.85 16.05 -8.06
CA PHE A 17 -4.19 15.63 -6.83
C PHE A 17 -2.65 15.69 -6.87
N LEU A 18 -2.03 15.82 -8.05
CA LEU A 18 -0.57 15.76 -8.20
C LEU A 18 0.20 16.80 -7.37
N PRO A 19 -0.23 18.08 -7.27
CA PRO A 19 0.47 19.05 -6.43
C PRO A 19 0.47 18.66 -4.95
N TYR A 20 -0.69 18.28 -4.42
CA TYR A 20 -0.84 17.83 -3.03
C TYR A 20 -0.05 16.55 -2.74
N ARG A 21 -0.03 15.62 -3.71
CA ARG A 21 0.80 14.43 -3.67
C ARG A 21 2.27 14.80 -3.49
N ASN A 22 2.77 15.70 -4.32
CA ASN A 22 4.18 16.13 -4.30
C ASN A 22 4.52 16.83 -2.97
N GLU A 23 3.64 17.70 -2.47
CA GLU A 23 3.83 18.36 -1.18
C GLU A 23 3.91 17.35 -0.02
N ILE A 24 3.04 16.34 0.00
CA ILE A 24 3.07 15.30 1.03
C ILE A 24 4.35 14.46 0.93
N ILE A 25 4.82 14.12 -0.29
CA ILE A 25 6.11 13.43 -0.46
C ILE A 25 7.25 14.24 0.15
N GLU A 26 7.34 15.53 -0.15
CA GLU A 26 8.38 16.41 0.41
C GLU A 26 8.27 16.56 1.92
N LEU A 27 7.04 16.67 2.46
CA LEU A 27 6.81 16.71 3.90
C LEU A 27 7.27 15.42 4.58
N VAL A 28 6.92 14.25 4.04
CA VAL A 28 7.35 12.97 4.64
C VAL A 28 8.86 12.81 4.56
N ARG A 29 9.52 13.25 3.48
CA ARG A 29 10.99 13.28 3.39
C ARG A 29 11.61 14.17 4.46
N ALA A 30 11.07 15.36 4.66
CA ALA A 30 11.54 16.29 5.67
C ALA A 30 11.36 15.72 7.09
N ILE A 31 10.23 15.07 7.35
CA ILE A 31 9.96 14.36 8.61
C ILE A 31 10.97 13.21 8.82
N ALA A 32 11.20 12.40 7.78
CA ALA A 32 12.03 11.21 7.88
C ALA A 32 13.49 11.55 8.20
N ARG A 33 14.01 12.62 7.58
CA ARG A 33 15.38 13.16 7.79
C ARG A 33 15.49 14.10 8.98
N GLY A 34 14.35 14.53 9.51
CA GLY A 34 14.26 15.38 10.69
C GLY A 34 14.63 14.63 11.98
N PRO A 35 14.54 15.31 13.13
CA PRO A 35 14.90 14.72 14.41
C PRO A 35 13.96 13.56 14.79
N ASP A 36 14.48 12.67 15.64
CA ASP A 36 13.72 11.57 16.24
C ASP A 36 12.61 12.12 17.15
N ASN A 37 11.40 12.19 16.60
CA ASN A 37 10.23 12.67 17.31
C ASN A 37 8.97 11.94 16.83
N LEU A 38 8.44 11.09 17.71
CA LEU A 38 7.25 10.28 17.45
C LEU A 38 5.99 11.10 17.16
N ARG A 39 5.95 12.39 17.56
CA ARG A 39 4.83 13.29 17.22
C ARG A 39 4.64 13.45 15.72
N PHE A 40 5.71 13.30 14.92
CA PHE A 40 5.57 13.32 13.48
C PHE A 40 4.82 12.09 12.96
N GLY A 41 5.01 10.92 13.57
CA GLY A 41 4.24 9.71 13.25
C GLY A 41 2.77 9.88 13.60
N ASP A 42 2.46 10.48 14.75
CA ASP A 42 1.08 10.82 15.13
C ASP A 42 0.44 11.84 14.17
N ALA A 43 1.20 12.83 13.72
CA ALA A 43 0.73 13.82 12.75
C ALA A 43 0.43 13.16 11.39
N LEU A 44 1.33 12.31 10.89
CA LEU A 44 1.10 11.55 9.66
C LEU A 44 -0.10 10.62 9.78
N HIS A 45 -0.22 9.90 10.90
CA HIS A 45 -1.37 9.05 11.20
C HIS A 45 -2.68 9.85 11.15
N SER A 46 -2.71 11.04 11.78
CA SER A 46 -3.89 11.92 11.77
C SER A 46 -4.24 12.42 10.37
N VAL A 47 -3.25 12.69 9.50
CA VAL A 47 -3.52 13.05 8.10
C VAL A 47 -4.23 11.90 7.38
N PHE A 48 -3.74 10.67 7.49
CA PHE A 48 -4.35 9.51 6.87
C PHE A 48 -5.73 9.19 7.43
N GLU A 49 -5.93 9.30 8.75
CA GLU A 49 -7.24 9.12 9.39
C GLU A 49 -8.28 10.11 8.85
N LYS A 50 -7.89 11.37 8.64
CA LYS A 50 -8.77 12.40 8.06
C LYS A 50 -9.16 12.16 6.60
N LEU A 51 -8.45 11.28 5.88
CA LEU A 51 -8.83 10.91 4.52
C LEU A 51 -9.96 9.87 4.50
N LEU A 52 -10.08 9.02 5.53
CA LEU A 52 -11.06 7.92 5.56
C LEU A 52 -12.51 8.35 5.28
N PRO A 53 -13.03 9.45 5.86
CA PRO A 53 -14.40 9.90 5.60
C PRO A 53 -14.69 10.21 4.12
N THR A 54 -13.66 10.54 3.33
CA THR A 54 -13.80 10.86 1.90
C THR A 54 -14.00 9.63 1.02
N PHE A 55 -13.85 8.43 1.57
CA PHE A 55 -13.93 7.18 0.81
C PHE A 55 -15.36 6.71 0.59
N GLN A 56 -16.36 7.38 1.13
CA GLN A 56 -17.75 6.96 1.07
C GLN A 56 -18.71 8.14 1.16
N ALA A 57 -19.94 7.88 0.78
CA ALA A 57 -21.03 8.82 0.94
C ALA A 57 -21.35 9.06 2.41
N THR A 58 -21.67 10.31 2.73
CA THR A 58 -22.23 10.74 4.02
C THR A 58 -23.76 10.76 3.95
N ARG A 59 -24.44 11.00 5.08
CA ARG A 59 -25.91 11.08 5.13
C ARG A 59 -26.48 12.21 4.27
N ASP A 60 -25.69 13.26 4.05
CA ASP A 60 -26.04 14.41 3.22
C ASP A 60 -25.67 14.19 1.73
N SER A 61 -24.96 13.11 1.43
CA SER A 61 -24.69 12.73 0.05
C SER A 61 -26.01 12.24 -0.55
N GLY A 62 -26.49 12.94 -1.58
CA GLY A 62 -27.70 12.56 -2.32
C GLY A 62 -27.52 11.23 -3.06
N ARG A 63 -27.95 11.15 -4.33
CA ARG A 63 -27.62 9.98 -5.15
C ARG A 63 -26.14 9.97 -5.48
N TYR A 64 -25.50 8.82 -5.29
CA TYR A 64 -24.10 8.58 -5.66
C TYR A 64 -23.97 7.23 -6.36
N ARG A 65 -22.91 7.10 -7.17
CA ARG A 65 -22.46 5.85 -7.78
C ARG A 65 -21.37 5.25 -6.92
N GLU A 66 -21.21 3.94 -7.01
CA GLU A 66 -20.28 3.20 -6.16
C GLU A 66 -18.81 3.66 -6.28
N PHE A 67 -18.45 4.18 -7.45
CA PHE A 67 -17.10 4.61 -7.80
C PHE A 67 -16.88 6.13 -7.69
N ASP A 68 -17.88 6.91 -7.23
CA ASP A 68 -17.76 8.38 -7.12
C ASP A 68 -16.68 8.84 -6.13
N PHE A 69 -16.17 7.93 -5.29
CA PHE A 69 -15.12 8.17 -4.30
C PHE A 69 -13.79 7.46 -4.63
N ASP A 70 -13.69 6.78 -5.77
CA ASP A 70 -12.53 5.95 -6.11
C ASP A 70 -11.26 6.79 -6.30
N ASN A 71 -11.40 8.03 -6.79
CA ASN A 71 -10.31 9.00 -6.89
C ASN A 71 -9.66 9.29 -5.53
N TYR A 72 -10.45 9.49 -4.47
CA TYR A 72 -9.94 9.71 -3.12
C TYR A 72 -9.30 8.46 -2.53
N ARG A 73 -9.90 7.28 -2.78
CA ARG A 73 -9.34 5.99 -2.35
C ARG A 73 -7.99 5.71 -3.02
N PHE A 74 -7.90 5.95 -4.33
CA PHE A 74 -6.66 5.84 -5.10
C PHE A 74 -5.60 6.80 -4.55
N PHE A 75 -5.96 8.07 -4.37
CA PHE A 75 -5.05 9.09 -3.87
C PHE A 75 -4.52 8.74 -2.47
N ALA A 76 -5.39 8.30 -1.56
CA ALA A 76 -4.96 7.90 -0.22
C ALA A 76 -4.02 6.68 -0.24
N ARG A 77 -4.29 5.66 -1.08
CA ARG A 77 -3.35 4.55 -1.29
C ARG A 77 -2.01 5.04 -1.82
N GLU A 78 -2.04 5.91 -2.84
CA GLU A 78 -0.83 6.50 -3.43
C GLU A 78 0.01 7.19 -2.35
N LEU A 79 -0.60 8.05 -1.54
CA LEU A 79 0.08 8.72 -0.42
C LEU A 79 0.62 7.75 0.62
N PHE A 80 -0.15 6.72 0.97
CA PHE A 80 0.23 5.74 1.99
C PHE A 80 1.44 4.91 1.53
N LEU A 81 1.49 4.54 0.25
CA LEU A 81 2.62 3.85 -0.36
C LEU A 81 3.86 4.73 -0.40
N TYR A 82 3.75 6.00 -0.81
CA TYR A 82 4.88 6.93 -0.77
C TYR A 82 5.40 7.13 0.65
N ALA A 83 4.51 7.34 1.63
CA ALA A 83 4.92 7.52 3.01
C ALA A 83 5.64 6.27 3.55
N SER A 84 5.09 5.09 3.30
CA SER A 84 5.70 3.82 3.69
C SER A 84 7.07 3.63 3.02
N ALA A 85 7.18 3.86 1.71
CA ALA A 85 8.43 3.72 0.98
C ALA A 85 9.51 4.67 1.50
N ILE A 86 9.17 5.94 1.77
CA ILE A 86 10.12 6.92 2.31
C ILE A 86 10.59 6.50 3.71
N LEU A 87 9.67 6.12 4.59
CA LEU A 87 10.02 5.72 5.96
C LEU A 87 10.85 4.43 6.00
N ILE A 88 10.58 3.48 5.11
CA ILE A 88 11.39 2.26 4.95
C ILE A 88 12.81 2.62 4.48
N GLU A 89 12.92 3.41 3.41
CA GLU A 89 14.22 3.77 2.81
C GLU A 89 15.09 4.61 3.76
N GLU A 90 14.49 5.50 4.54
CA GLU A 90 15.19 6.34 5.54
C GLU A 90 15.35 5.60 6.89
N GLY A 91 14.90 4.35 7.01
CA GLY A 91 15.08 3.53 8.21
C GLY A 91 14.25 3.98 9.43
N ARG A 92 13.20 4.78 9.22
CA ARG A 92 12.31 5.33 10.26
C ARG A 92 11.23 4.33 10.67
N VAL A 93 11.68 3.21 11.21
CA VAL A 93 10.82 2.12 11.71
C VAL A 93 9.90 2.61 12.83
N ASP A 94 10.38 3.56 13.63
CA ASP A 94 9.64 4.21 14.71
C ASP A 94 8.34 4.88 14.21
N LEU A 95 8.43 5.63 13.10
CA LEU A 95 7.28 6.32 12.52
C LEU A 95 6.39 5.37 11.73
N LEU A 96 7.00 4.43 10.98
CA LEU A 96 6.26 3.42 10.24
C LEU A 96 5.40 2.56 11.18
N GLU A 97 5.94 2.17 12.34
CA GLU A 97 5.22 1.39 13.35
C GLU A 97 3.96 2.12 13.85
N ILE A 98 4.01 3.45 13.99
CA ILE A 98 2.82 4.25 14.34
C ILE A 98 1.77 4.12 13.24
N LEU A 99 2.15 4.27 11.97
CA LEU A 99 1.21 4.18 10.84
C LEU A 99 0.59 2.78 10.69
N LEU A 100 1.34 1.72 11.02
CA LEU A 100 0.90 0.34 10.79
C LEU A 100 0.23 -0.30 12.01
N ARG A 101 0.53 0.13 13.23
CA ARG A 101 -0.03 -0.44 14.46
C ARG A 101 -1.17 0.39 15.05
N LYS A 102 -1.09 1.72 14.95
CA LYS A 102 -2.12 2.58 15.53
C LYS A 102 -3.42 2.40 14.74
N PRO A 103 -4.54 2.06 15.40
CA PRO A 103 -5.83 1.96 14.73
C PRO A 103 -6.23 3.30 14.10
N TYR A 104 -6.98 3.23 13.00
CA TYR A 104 -7.60 4.39 12.38
C TYR A 104 -9.10 4.40 12.69
N TYR A 105 -9.61 5.59 12.97
CA TYR A 105 -11.00 5.84 13.28
C TYR A 105 -11.77 6.38 12.07
N ASP A 106 -12.82 5.67 11.64
CA ASP A 106 -13.73 6.12 10.58
C ASP A 106 -15.14 6.31 11.12
N HIS A 107 -15.44 7.55 11.52
CA HIS A 107 -16.75 7.93 12.08
C HIS A 107 -17.89 7.72 11.08
N VAL A 108 -17.68 8.01 9.79
CA VAL A 108 -18.74 7.87 8.78
C VAL A 108 -19.11 6.40 8.66
N ARG A 109 -18.12 5.51 8.64
CA ARG A 109 -18.38 4.06 8.58
C ARG A 109 -19.08 3.55 9.84
N ALA A 110 -18.73 4.07 11.02
CA ALA A 110 -19.40 3.75 12.28
C ALA A 110 -20.89 4.14 12.26
N GLU A 111 -21.23 5.30 11.67
CA GLU A 111 -22.63 5.76 11.54
C GLU A 111 -23.51 4.83 10.68
N TYR A 112 -22.91 4.02 9.82
CA TYR A 112 -23.57 3.03 8.96
C TYR A 112 -23.43 1.59 9.49
N GLY A 113 -23.06 1.42 10.77
CA GLY A 113 -22.97 0.10 11.41
C GLY A 113 -21.73 -0.72 11.02
N GLY A 114 -20.74 -0.09 10.38
CA GLY A 114 -19.45 -0.71 10.13
C GLY A 114 -18.53 -0.66 11.35
N LEU A 115 -17.39 -1.34 11.25
CA LEU A 115 -16.34 -1.26 12.27
C LEU A 115 -15.79 0.17 12.32
N GLU A 116 -15.88 0.76 13.50
CA GLU A 116 -15.43 2.12 13.81
C GLU A 116 -13.89 2.24 13.82
N VAL A 117 -13.23 1.15 14.17
CA VAL A 117 -11.77 1.04 14.25
C VAL A 117 -11.28 0.06 13.19
N ILE A 118 -10.38 0.52 12.32
CA ILE A 118 -9.79 -0.26 11.23
C ILE A 118 -8.27 -0.13 11.22
N SER A 119 -7.56 -1.15 10.74
CA SER A 119 -6.11 -1.09 10.56
C SER A 119 -5.75 -0.38 9.25
N TYR A 120 -4.45 -0.20 8.98
CA TYR A 120 -3.97 0.43 7.74
C TYR A 120 -4.42 -0.28 6.46
N VAL A 121 -4.94 -1.52 6.54
CA VAL A 121 -5.59 -2.20 5.40
C VAL A 121 -6.79 -1.43 4.86
N ALA A 122 -7.29 -0.45 5.61
CA ALA A 122 -8.23 0.55 5.13
C ALA A 122 -7.76 1.26 3.87
N PHE A 123 -6.45 1.51 3.68
CA PHE A 123 -5.95 2.22 2.50
C PHE A 123 -5.72 1.31 1.29
N ASP A 124 -5.91 0.00 1.43
CA ASP A 124 -5.93 -0.92 0.29
C ASP A 124 -7.33 -0.97 -0.32
N TYR A 125 -7.62 -0.13 -1.32
CA TYR A 125 -8.85 -0.23 -2.13
C TYR A 125 -8.54 -0.65 -3.57
N SER A 126 -9.54 -1.29 -4.20
CA SER A 126 -9.59 -1.51 -5.64
C SER A 126 -10.37 -0.38 -6.30
N ASP A 127 -9.80 0.21 -7.34
CA ASP A 127 -10.44 1.29 -8.11
C ASP A 127 -11.37 0.69 -9.19
N ARG A 128 -12.68 0.81 -8.99
CA ARG A 128 -13.68 0.31 -9.95
C ARG A 128 -13.90 1.29 -11.09
N LEU A 129 -13.68 2.59 -10.88
CA LEU A 129 -13.78 3.62 -11.92
C LEU A 129 -12.76 3.37 -13.04
N LEU A 130 -11.51 3.12 -12.69
CA LEU A 130 -10.44 2.85 -13.64
C LEU A 130 -10.64 1.51 -14.34
N GLU A 131 -11.13 0.48 -13.65
CA GLU A 131 -11.55 -0.78 -14.28
C GLU A 131 -12.69 -0.59 -15.29
N PHE A 132 -13.71 0.18 -14.91
CA PHE A 132 -14.83 0.52 -15.78
C PHE A 132 -14.36 1.26 -17.04
N ARG A 133 -13.52 2.29 -16.88
CA ARG A 133 -12.91 3.05 -17.99
C ARG A 133 -12.07 2.14 -18.89
N ASN A 134 -11.19 1.33 -18.31
CA ASN A 134 -10.35 0.39 -19.05
C ASN A 134 -11.18 -0.56 -19.93
N SER A 135 -12.30 -1.06 -19.41
CA SER A 135 -13.25 -1.92 -20.14
C SER A 135 -13.97 -1.16 -21.26
N LYS A 136 -14.56 0.00 -20.96
CA LYS A 136 -15.39 0.77 -21.91
C LYS A 136 -14.58 1.42 -23.03
N LEU A 137 -13.40 1.94 -22.70
CA LEU A 137 -12.48 2.56 -23.65
C LEU A 137 -11.55 1.55 -24.34
N ARG A 138 -11.63 0.27 -23.96
CA ARG A 138 -10.80 -0.83 -24.51
C ARG A 138 -9.29 -0.54 -24.42
N LEU A 139 -8.86 0.08 -23.31
CA LEU A 139 -7.44 0.44 -23.10
C LEU A 139 -6.55 -0.79 -22.93
N ASN A 140 -7.14 -1.94 -22.60
CA ASN A 140 -6.46 -3.23 -22.49
C ASN A 140 -5.32 -3.26 -21.45
N LEU A 141 -5.37 -2.38 -20.45
CA LEU A 141 -4.45 -2.37 -19.32
C LEU A 141 -4.75 -3.58 -18.42
N SER A 142 -3.71 -4.24 -17.91
CA SER A 142 -3.88 -5.37 -16.97
C SER A 142 -4.30 -4.90 -15.58
N ALA A 143 -3.72 -3.80 -15.11
CA ALA A 143 -4.03 -3.14 -13.85
C ALA A 143 -3.99 -1.62 -14.09
N PRO A 144 -5.16 -0.98 -14.33
CA PRO A 144 -5.21 0.42 -14.74
C PRO A 144 -4.79 1.38 -13.61
N ASP A 145 -5.12 1.06 -12.37
CA ASP A 145 -4.67 1.77 -11.17
C ASP A 145 -3.14 1.73 -11.01
N VAL A 146 -2.54 0.55 -11.21
CA VAL A 146 -1.08 0.37 -11.13
C VAL A 146 -0.37 1.08 -12.28
N SER A 147 -0.98 1.07 -13.47
CA SER A 147 -0.46 1.81 -14.63
C SER A 147 -0.44 3.31 -14.37
N LEU A 148 -1.54 3.85 -13.81
CA LEU A 148 -1.65 5.26 -13.41
C LEU A 148 -0.64 5.60 -12.31
N LEU A 149 -0.50 4.75 -11.28
CA LEU A 149 0.48 4.95 -10.21
C LEU A 149 1.91 4.98 -10.74
N LYS A 150 2.25 4.07 -11.67
CA LYS A 150 3.57 4.01 -12.31
C LYS A 150 3.86 5.27 -13.11
N GLU A 151 2.91 5.72 -13.93
CA GLU A 151 3.02 6.97 -14.69
C GLU A 151 3.26 8.17 -13.76
N ARG A 152 2.46 8.27 -12.69
CA ARG A 152 2.55 9.37 -11.72
C ARG A 152 3.82 9.32 -10.88
N SER A 153 4.49 8.17 -10.77
CA SER A 153 5.75 8.06 -10.01
C SER A 153 6.93 8.76 -10.66
N VAL A 154 6.86 9.02 -11.97
CA VAL A 154 7.90 9.74 -12.71
C VAL A 154 8.08 11.15 -12.15
N GLY A 155 9.34 11.53 -11.92
CA GLY A 155 9.69 12.86 -11.41
C GLY A 155 9.54 13.05 -9.90
N THR A 156 9.02 12.07 -9.15
CA THR A 156 8.92 12.17 -7.67
C THR A 156 10.26 12.00 -6.96
N GLY A 157 11.26 11.42 -7.64
CA GLY A 157 12.52 10.98 -7.03
C GLY A 157 12.40 9.67 -6.23
N ILE A 158 11.26 8.99 -6.29
CA ILE A 158 11.03 7.65 -5.75
C ILE A 158 10.81 6.72 -6.95
N ARG A 159 11.64 5.69 -7.06
CA ARG A 159 11.53 4.69 -8.12
C ARG A 159 10.29 3.83 -7.87
N PHE A 160 9.65 3.38 -8.95
CA PHE A 160 8.45 2.55 -8.82
C PHE A 160 8.73 1.24 -8.06
N GLU A 161 9.94 0.69 -8.18
CA GLU A 161 10.37 -0.51 -7.44
C GLU A 161 10.38 -0.29 -5.92
N GLN A 162 10.63 0.94 -5.45
CA GLN A 162 10.55 1.27 -4.01
C GLN A 162 9.09 1.27 -3.52
N LEU A 163 8.14 1.67 -4.38
CA LEU A 163 6.71 1.54 -4.08
C LEU A 163 6.27 0.07 -4.07
N MET A 164 6.80 -0.73 -4.99
CA MET A 164 6.53 -2.18 -5.03
C MET A 164 7.07 -2.89 -3.79
N GLU A 165 8.28 -2.52 -3.34
CA GLU A 165 8.87 -3.03 -2.11
C GLU A 165 8.02 -2.66 -0.89
N ALA A 166 7.57 -1.41 -0.77
CA ALA A 166 6.69 -0.98 0.32
C ALA A 166 5.33 -1.71 0.29
N ASP A 167 4.69 -1.82 -0.87
CA ASP A 167 3.42 -2.54 -1.05
C ASP A 167 3.55 -4.03 -0.67
N PHE A 168 4.70 -4.65 -0.97
CA PHE A 168 5.00 -6.03 -0.56
C PHE A 168 5.25 -6.18 0.94
N VAL A 169 5.96 -5.24 1.56
CA VAL A 169 6.15 -5.21 3.03
C VAL A 169 4.80 -5.10 3.76
N LEU A 170 3.92 -4.20 3.30
CA LEU A 170 2.56 -4.05 3.83
C LEU A 170 1.74 -5.34 3.68
N PHE A 171 1.85 -6.03 2.54
CA PHE A 171 1.21 -7.33 2.33
C PHE A 171 1.70 -8.39 3.32
N LEU A 172 3.02 -8.55 3.48
CA LEU A 172 3.57 -9.55 4.41
C LEU A 172 3.16 -9.23 5.85
N ARG A 173 3.30 -7.98 6.29
CA ARG A 173 2.86 -7.56 7.62
C ARG A 173 1.37 -7.84 7.81
N SER A 174 0.52 -7.53 6.83
CA SER A 174 -0.91 -7.79 6.95
C SER A 174 -1.24 -9.27 7.08
N ASN A 175 -0.46 -10.18 6.49
CA ASN A 175 -0.67 -11.62 6.63
C ASN A 175 -0.12 -12.16 7.96
N LEU A 176 0.99 -11.61 8.46
CA LEU A 176 1.54 -11.96 9.78
C LEU A 176 0.60 -11.56 10.92
N HIS A 177 -0.13 -10.46 10.76
CA HIS A 177 -1.05 -9.91 11.76
C HIS A 177 -2.52 -10.14 11.44
N ARG A 178 -2.83 -11.08 10.54
CA ARG A 178 -4.17 -11.25 9.95
C ARG A 178 -5.24 -11.56 11.00
N GLY A 179 -4.93 -12.31 12.06
CA GLY A 179 -5.88 -12.69 13.09
C GLY A 179 -7.24 -13.15 12.52
N GLU A 180 -8.34 -12.66 13.10
CA GLU A 180 -9.71 -12.84 12.57
C GLU A 180 -10.12 -11.74 11.56
N MET A 181 -9.20 -10.90 11.09
CA MET A 181 -9.55 -9.81 10.17
C MET A 181 -10.08 -10.36 8.86
N ILE A 182 -11.28 -9.90 8.49
CA ILE A 182 -11.98 -10.29 7.25
C ILE A 182 -11.18 -9.89 6.01
N ARG A 183 -10.36 -8.84 6.09
CA ARG A 183 -9.62 -8.25 4.97
C ARG A 183 -8.15 -8.05 5.31
N GLY A 184 -7.27 -8.38 4.37
CA GLY A 184 -5.84 -8.07 4.43
C GLY A 184 -5.43 -7.14 3.27
N TRP A 185 -4.25 -6.54 3.40
CA TRP A 185 -3.62 -5.73 2.34
C TRP A 185 -3.29 -6.61 1.12
N TYR A 186 -3.65 -6.18 -0.08
CA TYR A 186 -3.27 -6.83 -1.34
C TYR A 186 -2.25 -5.99 -2.12
N PRO A 187 -1.09 -6.56 -2.51
CA PRO A 187 0.01 -5.80 -3.08
C PRO A 187 -0.16 -5.63 -4.59
N ARG A 188 -1.03 -4.68 -5.00
CA ARG A 188 -1.43 -4.46 -6.40
C ARG A 188 -0.26 -4.13 -7.31
N THR A 189 0.73 -3.41 -6.81
CA THR A 189 1.90 -2.98 -7.60
C THR A 189 2.69 -4.17 -8.14
N LEU A 190 2.59 -5.35 -7.51
CA LEU A 190 3.25 -6.57 -7.99
C LEU A 190 2.72 -7.06 -9.34
N SER A 191 1.52 -6.62 -9.77
CA SER A 191 1.03 -6.89 -11.12
C SER A 191 1.92 -6.30 -12.22
N ALA A 192 2.75 -5.31 -11.89
CA ALA A 192 3.74 -4.71 -12.78
C ALA A 192 5.15 -5.32 -12.64
N LEU A 193 5.33 -6.40 -11.86
CA LEU A 193 6.58 -7.16 -11.83
C LEU A 193 6.86 -7.77 -13.20
N GLU A 194 8.10 -7.58 -13.66
CA GLU A 194 8.61 -8.26 -14.83
C GLU A 194 9.07 -9.70 -14.48
N PHE A 195 9.21 -10.54 -15.51
CA PHE A 195 9.66 -11.91 -15.32
C PHE A 195 11.06 -11.96 -14.69
N GLY A 196 11.24 -12.88 -13.73
CA GLY A 196 12.56 -13.17 -13.16
C GLY A 196 13.03 -12.23 -12.06
N HIS A 197 12.14 -11.39 -11.50
CA HIS A 197 12.45 -10.50 -10.39
C HIS A 197 13.17 -11.21 -9.24
N ARG A 198 14.12 -10.49 -8.63
CA ARG A 198 14.88 -10.91 -7.46
C ARG A 198 14.20 -10.43 -6.19
N ALA A 199 14.74 -10.84 -5.05
CA ALA A 199 14.33 -10.31 -3.76
C ALA A 199 14.39 -8.77 -3.76
N PHE A 200 13.40 -8.14 -3.13
CA PHE A 200 13.41 -6.70 -2.91
C PHE A 200 14.59 -6.30 -2.00
N THR A 201 15.03 -5.05 -2.11
CA THR A 201 16.28 -4.55 -1.50
C THR A 201 16.32 -4.78 0.00
N ILE A 202 15.25 -4.44 0.72
CA ILE A 202 15.17 -4.67 2.17
C ILE A 202 15.36 -6.15 2.55
N PHE A 203 14.77 -7.07 1.78
CA PHE A 203 14.90 -8.52 2.04
C PHE A 203 16.26 -9.06 1.63
N ALA A 204 16.81 -8.58 0.50
CA ALA A 204 18.15 -8.93 0.05
C ALA A 204 19.24 -8.45 1.04
N ARG A 205 19.02 -7.31 1.72
CA ARG A 205 19.90 -6.81 2.79
C ARG A 205 19.76 -7.61 4.09
N ALA A 206 18.56 -8.09 4.40
CA ALA A 206 18.27 -8.95 5.55
C ALA A 206 18.96 -10.33 5.53
N ARG A 207 19.98 -10.52 4.68
CA ARG A 207 21.00 -11.57 4.82
C ARG A 207 21.85 -11.38 6.08
N SER A 208 22.13 -10.14 6.46
CA SER A 208 22.84 -9.83 7.71
C SER A 208 21.88 -9.91 8.91
N LYS A 209 22.37 -10.32 10.08
CA LYS A 209 21.56 -10.34 11.30
C LYS A 209 21.00 -8.96 11.67
N ARG A 210 21.83 -7.93 11.53
CA ARG A 210 21.44 -6.53 11.82
C ARG A 210 20.27 -6.08 10.95
N ASP A 211 20.33 -6.33 9.65
CA ASP A 211 19.27 -5.91 8.73
C ASP A 211 18.03 -6.80 8.87
N LEU A 212 18.21 -8.07 9.22
CA LEU A 212 17.10 -8.96 9.59
C LEU A 212 16.35 -8.40 10.81
N ASP A 213 17.04 -7.96 11.86
CA ASP A 213 16.39 -7.38 13.04
C ASP A 213 15.57 -6.12 12.68
N VAL A 214 16.04 -5.30 11.74
CA VAL A 214 15.29 -4.15 11.22
C VAL A 214 14.05 -4.60 10.44
N LEU A 215 14.20 -5.59 9.55
CA LEU A 215 13.09 -6.15 8.79
C LEU A 215 12.01 -6.76 9.71
N LEU A 216 12.41 -7.53 10.72
CA LEU A 216 11.48 -8.14 11.68
C LEU A 216 10.69 -7.07 12.45
N LYS A 217 11.33 -5.96 12.85
CA LYS A 217 10.64 -4.81 13.45
C LYS A 217 9.64 -4.17 12.49
N ILE A 218 10.01 -3.97 11.22
CA ILE A 218 9.11 -3.46 10.18
C ILE A 218 7.92 -4.38 9.96
N LEU A 219 8.13 -5.70 10.01
CA LEU A 219 7.07 -6.71 9.91
C LEU A 219 6.29 -6.89 11.22
N GLY A 220 6.72 -6.25 12.31
CA GLY A 220 6.07 -6.31 13.62
C GLY A 220 6.15 -7.67 14.28
N VAL A 221 7.22 -8.44 14.04
CA VAL A 221 7.44 -9.77 14.64
C VAL A 221 8.73 -9.79 15.46
N GLU A 222 8.72 -10.52 16.58
CA GLU A 222 9.87 -10.58 17.51
C GLU A 222 10.95 -11.58 17.07
N SER A 223 10.59 -12.54 16.22
CA SER A 223 11.50 -13.58 15.74
C SER A 223 11.22 -13.91 14.29
N ARG A 224 12.15 -14.67 13.69
CA ARG A 224 12.04 -15.13 12.30
C ARG A 224 10.96 -16.20 12.09
N ALA A 225 10.61 -16.97 13.12
CA ALA A 225 9.73 -18.14 12.98
C ALA A 225 8.36 -17.83 12.32
N PRO A 226 7.61 -16.77 12.70
CA PRO A 226 6.35 -16.44 12.04
C PRO A 226 6.51 -16.10 10.55
N LEU A 227 7.64 -15.47 10.18
CA LEU A 227 7.94 -15.17 8.80
C LEU A 227 8.26 -16.44 8.00
N ASP A 228 9.03 -17.37 8.58
CA ASP A 228 9.36 -18.64 7.94
C ASP A 228 8.10 -19.48 7.71
N GLU A 229 7.20 -19.57 8.71
CA GLU A 229 5.90 -20.24 8.58
C GLU A 229 5.05 -19.62 7.47
N LEU A 230 4.94 -18.29 7.44
CA LEU A 230 4.17 -17.60 6.41
C LEU A 230 4.71 -17.85 5.00
N LEU A 231 6.04 -17.74 4.82
CA LEU A 231 6.67 -17.96 3.52
C LEU A 231 6.56 -19.43 3.08
N GLN A 232 6.66 -20.37 4.03
CA GLN A 232 6.44 -21.78 3.75
C GLN A 232 5.00 -22.04 3.29
N SER A 233 4.01 -21.38 3.90
CA SER A 233 2.60 -21.47 3.48
C SER A 233 2.33 -20.93 2.07
N PHE A 234 3.12 -19.95 1.61
CA PHE A 234 3.05 -19.54 0.19
C PHE A 234 3.79 -20.53 -0.73
N ALA A 235 4.91 -21.09 -0.28
CA ALA A 235 5.69 -22.05 -1.06
C ALA A 235 4.92 -23.37 -1.31
N ASP A 236 4.19 -23.85 -0.31
CA ASP A 236 3.38 -25.08 -0.39
C ASP A 236 1.97 -24.84 -0.96
N LYS A 237 1.63 -23.58 -1.27
CA LYS A 237 0.32 -23.14 -1.80
C LYS A 237 -0.86 -23.35 -0.85
N SER A 238 -0.61 -23.50 0.46
CA SER A 238 -1.67 -23.44 1.47
C SER A 238 -2.29 -22.05 1.57
N LEU A 239 -1.49 -21.00 1.32
CA LEU A 239 -1.96 -19.64 1.09
C LEU A 239 -1.90 -19.26 -0.38
N LYS A 240 -2.93 -18.54 -0.84
CA LYS A 240 -3.01 -18.04 -2.21
C LYS A 240 -2.07 -16.84 -2.40
N SER A 241 -1.11 -16.97 -3.31
CA SER A 241 -0.23 -15.89 -3.71
C SER A 241 -0.96 -14.76 -4.45
N PRO A 242 -0.45 -13.51 -4.39
CA PRO A 242 -0.83 -12.47 -5.33
C PRO A 242 -0.55 -12.89 -6.77
N THR A 243 -1.19 -12.25 -7.74
CA THR A 243 -1.04 -12.61 -9.15
C THR A 243 -0.29 -11.54 -9.94
N LEU A 244 0.41 -11.99 -10.99
CA LEU A 244 1.12 -11.17 -11.96
C LEU A 244 0.20 -10.81 -13.14
N GLY A 245 0.42 -9.63 -13.72
CA GLY A 245 -0.27 -9.20 -14.94
C GLY A 245 -1.79 -9.30 -14.84
N ARG A 246 -2.42 -9.96 -15.83
CA ARG A 246 -3.89 -10.19 -15.89
C ARG A 246 -4.38 -11.37 -15.02
N GLY A 247 -3.58 -11.86 -14.07
CA GLY A 247 -3.99 -12.95 -13.18
C GLY A 247 -3.62 -14.36 -13.64
N TRP A 248 -2.76 -14.50 -14.65
CA TRP A 248 -2.42 -15.80 -15.25
C TRP A 248 -1.29 -16.55 -14.54
N GLN A 249 -0.53 -15.86 -13.68
CA GLN A 249 0.61 -16.43 -12.99
C GLN A 249 0.68 -15.91 -11.57
N ASP A 250 1.02 -16.80 -10.64
CA ASP A 250 1.21 -16.46 -9.24
C ASP A 250 2.58 -15.81 -9.00
N VAL A 251 2.61 -14.85 -8.09
CA VAL A 251 3.84 -14.27 -7.56
C VAL A 251 4.55 -15.29 -6.68
N ASP A 252 5.85 -15.45 -6.89
CA ASP A 252 6.73 -16.22 -6.02
C ASP A 252 7.10 -15.38 -4.79
N VAL A 253 6.21 -15.39 -3.79
CA VAL A 253 6.36 -14.64 -2.54
C VAL A 253 7.66 -15.00 -1.81
N PRO A 254 8.03 -16.29 -1.62
CA PRO A 254 9.31 -16.67 -1.00
C PRO A 254 10.52 -16.10 -1.73
N ARG A 255 10.52 -16.08 -3.07
CA ARG A 255 11.61 -15.51 -3.87
C ARG A 255 11.73 -14.00 -3.69
N LEU A 256 10.61 -13.26 -3.67
CA LEU A 256 10.63 -11.81 -3.43
C LEU A 256 11.11 -11.46 -2.01
N ALA A 257 10.85 -12.34 -1.05
CA ALA A 257 11.32 -12.22 0.32
C ALA A 257 12.76 -12.74 0.54
N GLY A 258 13.42 -13.27 -0.49
CA GLY A 258 14.78 -13.81 -0.36
C GLY A 258 14.88 -14.95 0.65
N PHE A 259 13.83 -15.78 0.77
CA PHE A 259 13.59 -16.68 1.90
C PHE A 259 14.79 -17.55 2.30
N SER A 260 15.49 -18.13 1.32
CA SER A 260 16.65 -19.00 1.55
C SER A 260 17.89 -18.28 2.07
N GLU A 261 17.97 -16.96 1.94
CA GLU A 261 19.18 -16.17 2.23
C GLU A 261 19.03 -15.31 3.48
N LEU A 262 17.83 -15.16 4.04
CA LEU A 262 17.57 -14.36 5.25
C LEU A 262 18.46 -14.83 6.42
N GLY A 263 19.13 -13.90 7.09
CA GLY A 263 19.96 -14.13 8.28
C GLY A 263 21.12 -15.11 8.11
N THR A 264 21.52 -15.44 6.87
CA THR A 264 22.58 -16.41 6.59
C THR A 264 23.99 -15.87 6.83
N GLN A 265 24.14 -14.54 6.88
CA GLN A 265 25.41 -13.86 7.10
C GLN A 265 25.51 -13.38 8.55
N SER A 266 26.69 -13.58 9.16
CA SER A 266 26.95 -13.24 10.56
C SER A 266 27.00 -11.74 10.82
#